data_AF-A0A1I1YSH0-F1
#
_entry.id   AF-A0A1I1YSH0-F1
#
_cell.length_a   1.000
_cell.length_b   1.000
_cell.length_c   1.000
_cell.angle_alpha   90.00
_cell.angle_beta   90.00
_cell.angle_gamma   90.00
#
_symmetry.space_group_name_H-M   'P 1'
#
loop_
_entity.id
_entity.type
_entity.pdbx_description
1 polymer ?
#
loop_
_entity_poly.entity_id
_entity_poly.type
_entity_poly.pdbx_seq_one_letter_code
_entity_poly.pdbx_strand_id
1 'polypeptide(L)'
;MAAAARRPRAATAPKAQLPEPGWAKVQKVQLIRREVREVLAPSALGLLFKYGELVIEAGPELGRGRRAPGQRFYATVMVTVDLRRCAAHFREPADVATADKLAELMLGSARVRQKLIALARPELARLAGVPAAQLHVEIDHHVRSEGTRVFIDGDAMVSLEAAREASKR
;
A
#
# COMPACT_ATOMS: atom_id res chain seq x y z
N MET A 1 -53.73 3.51 -93.80
CA MET A 1 -54.51 4.54 -93.08
C MET A 1 -55.02 3.95 -91.77
N ALA A 2 -55.19 4.80 -90.76
CA ALA A 2 -55.60 4.55 -89.38
C ALA A 2 -54.47 4.20 -88.38
N ALA A 3 -54.10 5.24 -87.62
CA ALA A 3 -53.28 5.20 -86.43
C ALA A 3 -54.06 4.60 -85.25
N ALA A 4 -53.37 3.86 -84.36
CA ALA A 4 -53.92 3.53 -83.04
C ALA A 4 -52.81 3.38 -81.99
N ALA A 5 -52.66 4.46 -81.22
CA ALA A 5 -52.35 4.53 -79.79
C ALA A 5 -51.19 3.69 -79.21
N ARG A 6 -50.06 4.36 -79.02
CA ARG A 6 -49.07 4.02 -77.96
C ARG A 6 -49.78 3.99 -76.60
N ARG A 7 -49.86 2.83 -75.97
CA ARG A 7 -50.25 2.72 -74.55
C ARG A 7 -49.14 3.31 -73.66
N PRO A 8 -49.49 4.12 -72.65
CA PRO A 8 -48.50 4.80 -71.82
C PRO A 8 -47.72 3.82 -70.93
N ARG A 9 -46.41 3.99 -70.92
CA ARG A 9 -45.47 3.34 -70.00
C ARG A 9 -45.87 3.74 -68.58
N ALA A 10 -46.27 2.78 -67.76
CA ALA A 10 -46.57 3.02 -66.36
C ALA A 10 -45.35 3.68 -65.68
N ALA A 11 -45.52 4.91 -65.22
CA ALA A 11 -44.53 5.60 -64.42
C ALA A 11 -44.43 4.87 -63.08
N THR A 12 -43.33 4.19 -62.84
CA THR A 12 -42.96 3.71 -61.50
C THR A 12 -42.87 4.92 -60.58
N ALA A 13 -43.83 5.03 -59.67
CA ALA A 13 -43.79 6.05 -58.62
C ALA A 13 -42.50 5.89 -57.81
N PRO A 14 -41.78 6.99 -57.51
CA PRO A 14 -40.64 6.91 -56.60
C PRO A 14 -41.18 6.54 -55.21
N LYS A 15 -40.76 5.39 -54.68
CA LYS A 15 -40.96 5.09 -53.26
C LYS A 15 -40.21 6.17 -52.48
N ALA A 16 -40.96 7.08 -51.84
CA ALA A 16 -40.40 7.98 -50.86
C ALA A 16 -39.77 7.12 -49.75
N GLN A 17 -38.44 7.03 -49.75
CA GLN A 17 -37.70 6.50 -48.61
C GLN A 17 -37.83 7.54 -47.51
N LEU A 18 -38.69 7.24 -46.53
CA LEU A 18 -38.70 7.99 -45.29
C LEU A 18 -37.31 7.86 -44.65
N PRO A 19 -36.69 8.96 -44.18
CA PRO A 19 -35.43 8.87 -43.47
C PRO A 19 -35.63 7.96 -42.27
N GLU A 20 -34.78 6.92 -42.13
CA GLU A 20 -34.85 6.09 -40.94
C GLU A 20 -34.72 6.99 -39.71
N PRO A 21 -35.60 6.84 -38.71
CA PRO A 21 -35.52 7.66 -37.52
C PRO A 21 -34.13 7.47 -36.91
N GLY A 22 -33.40 8.57 -36.72
CA GLY A 22 -32.06 8.58 -36.13
C GLY A 22 -32.14 8.26 -34.64
N TRP A 23 -32.49 7.02 -34.29
CA TRP A 23 -32.34 6.53 -32.93
C TRP A 23 -30.84 6.45 -32.67
N ALA A 24 -30.32 7.39 -31.88
CA ALA A 24 -28.95 7.35 -31.39
C ALA A 24 -28.72 5.97 -30.75
N LYS A 25 -27.82 5.17 -31.33
CA LYS A 25 -27.43 3.87 -30.76
C LYS A 25 -26.79 4.16 -29.40
N VAL A 26 -27.55 4.00 -28.33
CA VAL A 26 -27.02 4.04 -26.97
C VAL A 26 -26.04 2.88 -26.86
N GLN A 27 -24.73 3.19 -26.89
CA GLN A 27 -23.71 2.27 -26.43
C GLN A 27 -23.96 2.08 -24.93
N LYS A 28 -24.57 0.96 -24.55
CA LYS A 28 -24.79 0.62 -23.13
C LYS A 28 -23.44 0.64 -22.43
N VAL A 29 -23.16 1.69 -21.68
CA VAL A 29 -21.98 1.82 -20.82
C VAL A 29 -22.28 1.14 -19.49
N GLN A 30 -21.25 0.48 -18.92
CA GLN A 30 -21.37 -0.26 -17.67
C GLN A 30 -21.67 0.72 -16.53
N LEU A 31 -22.90 0.70 -16.01
CA LEU A 31 -23.30 1.58 -14.91
C LEU A 31 -22.60 1.22 -13.59
N ILE A 32 -22.29 -0.06 -13.41
CA ILE A 32 -21.75 -0.62 -12.17
C ILE A 32 -20.47 -1.36 -12.52
N ARG A 33 -19.34 -0.87 -12.01
CA ARG A 33 -18.04 -1.54 -12.06
C ARG A 33 -17.74 -2.14 -10.69
N ARG A 34 -17.35 -3.41 -10.65
CA ARG A 34 -16.89 -4.04 -9.40
C ARG A 34 -15.49 -3.51 -9.06
N GLU A 35 -15.38 -2.78 -7.96
CA GLU A 35 -14.10 -2.45 -7.34
C GLU A 35 -13.77 -3.55 -6.32
N VAL A 36 -12.67 -4.26 -6.53
CA VAL A 36 -12.14 -5.20 -5.53
C VAL A 36 -11.03 -4.48 -4.79
N ARG A 37 -11.24 -4.22 -3.49
CA ARG A 37 -10.22 -3.68 -2.61
C ARG A 37 -9.61 -4.81 -1.81
N GLU A 38 -8.32 -5.02 -2.03
CA GLU A 38 -7.54 -5.95 -1.22
C GLU A 38 -6.85 -5.17 -0.10
N VAL A 39 -6.92 -5.71 1.12
CA VAL A 39 -6.35 -5.08 2.30
C VAL A 39 -5.65 -6.12 3.15
N LEU A 40 -4.53 -5.73 3.74
CA LEU A 40 -3.85 -6.57 4.71
C LEU A 40 -4.60 -6.52 6.05
N ALA A 41 -5.10 -7.68 6.48
CA ALA A 41 -5.82 -7.81 7.73
C ALA A 41 -4.89 -7.49 8.93
N PRO A 42 -5.36 -6.77 9.96
CA PRO A 42 -4.55 -6.46 11.14
C PRO A 42 -3.99 -7.69 11.86
N SER A 43 -4.77 -8.78 11.92
CA SER A 43 -4.34 -10.06 12.51
C SER A 43 -3.22 -10.73 11.70
N ALA A 44 -3.32 -10.70 10.37
CA ALA A 44 -2.28 -11.21 9.49
C ALA A 44 -0.97 -10.42 9.69
N LEU A 45 -1.05 -9.09 9.76
CA LEU A 45 0.09 -8.24 10.07
C LEU A 45 0.75 -8.62 11.40
N GLY A 46 -0.05 -8.83 12.45
CA GLY A 46 0.44 -9.26 13.75
C GLY A 46 1.20 -10.60 13.71
N LEU A 47 0.69 -11.57 12.95
CA LEU A 47 1.35 -12.88 12.77
C LEU A 47 2.65 -12.75 11.97
N LEU A 48 2.66 -11.98 10.89
CA LEU A 48 3.86 -11.76 10.07
C LEU A 48 5.00 -11.17 10.90
N PHE A 49 4.72 -10.15 11.70
CA PHE A 49 5.73 -9.56 12.60
C PHE A 49 6.11 -10.45 13.79
N LYS A 50 5.23 -11.37 14.22
CA LYS A 50 5.53 -12.33 15.29
C LYS A 50 6.59 -13.35 14.85
N TYR A 51 6.53 -13.78 13.59
CA TYR A 51 7.46 -14.77 13.02
C TYR A 51 8.57 -14.15 12.16
N GLY A 52 8.53 -12.83 11.99
CA GLY A 52 9.57 -12.06 11.32
C GLY A 52 10.83 -11.94 12.16
N GLU A 53 11.97 -11.90 11.48
CA GLU A 53 13.27 -11.62 12.08
C GLU A 53 13.48 -10.11 12.10
N LEU A 54 13.63 -9.54 13.31
CA LEU A 54 13.82 -8.12 13.53
C LEU A 54 15.29 -7.84 13.85
N VAL A 55 15.90 -6.92 13.10
CA VAL A 55 17.23 -6.39 13.35
C VAL A 55 17.11 -4.88 13.52
N ILE A 56 17.78 -4.34 14.54
CA ILE A 56 17.79 -2.91 14.82
C ILE A 56 19.23 -2.48 15.03
N GLU A 57 19.65 -1.49 14.26
CA GLU A 57 20.95 -0.87 14.36
C GLU A 57 20.76 0.61 14.65
N ALA A 58 21.55 1.18 15.57
CA ALA A 58 21.50 2.61 15.85
C ALA A 58 22.91 3.20 15.85
N GLY A 59 23.06 4.35 15.21
CA GLY A 59 24.30 5.12 15.16
C GLY A 59 24.11 6.50 15.79
N PRO A 60 25.13 7.06 16.46
CA PRO A 60 25.07 8.45 16.88
C PRO A 60 24.99 9.36 15.65
N GLU A 61 24.26 10.47 15.77
CA GLU A 61 24.44 11.60 14.85
C GLU A 61 25.93 11.99 14.84
N LEU A 62 26.50 12.27 13.67
CA LEU A 62 27.90 12.65 13.48
C LEU A 62 28.23 13.96 14.25
N GLY A 63 28.43 13.84 15.56
CA GLY A 63 28.65 14.93 16.49
C GLY A 63 29.23 14.38 17.78
N ARG A 64 30.54 14.60 17.99
CA ARG A 64 31.27 14.19 19.19
C ARG A 64 30.69 14.92 20.41
N GLY A 65 29.91 14.24 21.26
CA GLY A 65 29.46 14.83 22.51
C GLY A 65 28.54 13.93 23.33
N ARG A 66 28.67 14.01 24.66
CA ARG A 66 27.80 13.35 25.64
C ARG A 66 26.34 13.75 25.38
N ARG A 67 25.43 12.78 25.48
CA ARG A 67 24.04 12.96 25.03
C ARG A 67 23.35 14.15 25.71
N ALA A 68 22.96 15.17 24.94
CA ALA A 68 22.32 16.38 25.43
C ALA A 68 20.78 16.32 25.24
N PRO A 69 19.99 17.05 26.04
CA PRO A 69 18.55 17.21 25.81
C PRO A 69 18.29 17.76 24.40
N GLY A 70 17.35 17.14 23.67
CA GLY A 70 17.06 17.49 22.27
C GLY A 70 17.93 16.80 21.22
N GLN A 71 18.83 15.90 21.64
CA GLN A 71 19.65 15.12 20.71
C GLN A 71 18.79 14.14 19.91
N ARG A 72 19.14 14.01 18.63
CA ARG A 72 18.58 13.04 17.71
C ARG A 72 19.61 11.95 17.42
N PHE A 73 19.15 10.77 17.05
CA PHE A 73 20.01 9.73 16.51
C PHE A 73 19.28 8.96 15.42
N TYR A 74 20.07 8.39 14.51
CA TYR A 74 19.56 7.56 13.43
C TYR A 74 19.57 6.10 13.85
N ALA A 75 18.53 5.39 13.42
CA ALA A 75 18.49 3.95 13.54
C ALA A 75 17.90 3.34 12.27
N THR A 76 18.30 2.12 11.97
CA THR A 76 17.74 1.31 10.89
C THR A 76 17.03 0.12 11.52
N VAL A 77 15.80 -0.12 11.10
CA VAL A 77 14.91 -1.19 11.58
C VAL A 77 14.62 -2.09 10.40
N MET A 78 15.13 -3.31 10.43
CA MET A 78 14.93 -4.29 9.35
C MET A 78 14.05 -5.43 9.86
N VAL A 79 13.01 -5.76 9.10
CA VAL A 79 12.19 -6.95 9.35
C VAL A 79 12.19 -7.85 8.13
N THR A 80 12.62 -9.10 8.32
CA THR A 80 12.54 -10.13 7.29
C THR A 80 11.45 -11.13 7.65
N VAL A 81 10.48 -11.33 6.76
CA VAL A 81 9.41 -12.31 6.92
C VAL A 81 9.57 -13.39 5.86
N ASP A 82 9.73 -14.65 6.29
CA ASP A 82 9.68 -15.80 5.40
C ASP A 82 8.29 -16.44 5.46
N LEU A 83 7.52 -16.37 4.36
CA LEU A 83 6.15 -16.88 4.33
C LEU A 83 6.06 -18.37 4.63
N ARG A 84 7.12 -19.14 4.36
CA ARG A 84 7.16 -20.58 4.64
C ARG A 84 7.08 -20.87 6.14
N ARG A 85 7.62 -19.98 6.97
CA ARG A 85 7.52 -20.07 8.44
C ARG A 85 6.13 -19.76 8.96
N CYS A 86 5.33 -19.07 8.15
CA CYS A 86 3.96 -18.69 8.48
C CYS A 86 2.90 -19.54 7.77
N ALA A 87 3.29 -20.48 6.91
CA ALA A 87 2.39 -21.23 6.03
C ALA A 87 1.31 -22.02 6.79
N ALA A 88 1.59 -22.45 8.02
CA ALA A 88 0.60 -23.13 8.88
C ALA A 88 -0.51 -22.20 9.41
N HIS A 89 -0.37 -20.89 9.24
CA HIS A 89 -1.28 -19.88 9.79
C HIS A 89 -2.09 -19.14 8.73
N PHE A 90 -1.71 -19.24 7.46
CA PHE A 90 -2.35 -18.55 6.35
C PHE A 90 -2.98 -19.54 5.37
N ARG A 91 -4.01 -19.09 4.65
CA ARG A 91 -4.66 -19.92 3.62
C ARG A 91 -3.94 -19.78 2.28
N GLU A 92 -3.30 -18.64 2.09
CA GLU A 92 -2.50 -18.30 0.93
C GLU A 92 -1.24 -19.17 0.88
N PRO A 93 -0.84 -19.64 -0.30
CA PRO A 93 0.41 -20.39 -0.45
C PRO A 93 1.61 -19.53 -0.08
N ALA A 94 2.65 -20.14 0.47
CA ALA A 94 3.93 -19.48 0.71
C ALA A 94 4.76 -19.44 -0.59
N ASP A 95 4.31 -18.66 -1.56
CA ASP A 95 4.94 -18.53 -2.88
C ASP A 95 5.33 -17.09 -3.23
N VAL A 96 5.96 -16.92 -4.39
CA VAL A 96 6.48 -15.63 -4.87
C VAL A 96 5.35 -14.63 -5.12
N ALA A 97 4.25 -15.08 -5.74
CA ALA A 97 3.12 -14.21 -6.04
C ALA A 97 2.49 -13.65 -4.76
N THR A 98 2.39 -14.46 -3.71
CA THR A 98 1.86 -14.04 -2.41
C THR A 98 2.83 -13.08 -1.71
N ALA A 99 4.15 -13.32 -1.78
CA ALA A 99 5.16 -12.41 -1.23
C ALA A 99 5.13 -11.04 -1.93
N ASP A 100 5.07 -11.02 -3.26
CA ASP A 100 4.98 -9.80 -4.06
C ASP A 100 3.72 -9.00 -3.71
N LYS A 101 2.57 -9.70 -3.62
CA LYS A 101 1.31 -9.06 -3.26
C LYS A 101 1.33 -8.50 -1.84
N LEU A 102 1.94 -9.23 -0.91
CA LEU A 102 2.09 -8.76 0.46
C LEU A 102 2.97 -7.51 0.53
N ALA A 103 4.08 -7.49 -0.20
CA ALA A 103 4.96 -6.33 -0.29
C ALA A 103 4.22 -5.10 -0.82
N GLU A 104 3.43 -5.25 -1.88
CA GLU A 104 2.57 -4.20 -2.44
C GLU A 104 1.58 -3.65 -1.40
N LEU A 105 0.91 -4.54 -0.65
CA LEU A 105 -0.06 -4.14 0.39
C LEU A 105 0.58 -3.48 1.61
N MET A 106 1.85 -3.75 1.88
CA MET A 106 2.60 -3.17 2.99
C MET A 106 3.24 -1.81 2.63
N LEU A 107 3.50 -1.57 1.35
CA LEU A 107 4.11 -0.34 0.88
C LEU A 107 3.24 0.88 1.24
N GLY A 108 3.84 1.88 1.87
CA GLY A 108 3.14 3.09 2.32
C GLY A 108 2.09 2.89 3.41
N SER A 109 1.92 1.66 3.93
CA SER A 109 0.90 1.35 4.94
C SER A 109 1.22 2.00 6.28
N ALA A 110 0.34 2.91 6.73
CA ALA A 110 0.46 3.54 8.05
C ALA A 110 0.45 2.52 9.20
N ARG A 111 -0.24 1.38 9.02
CA ARG A 111 -0.28 0.30 10.02
C ARG A 111 1.07 -0.41 10.12
N VAL A 112 1.75 -0.63 8.99
CA VAL A 112 3.11 -1.20 8.97
C VAL A 112 4.07 -0.26 9.70
N ARG A 113 4.05 1.04 9.37
CA ARG A 113 4.86 2.06 10.06
C ARG A 113 4.62 2.07 11.58
N GLN A 114 3.38 2.10 12.01
CA GLN A 114 3.02 2.06 13.44
C GLN A 114 3.53 0.80 14.13
N LYS A 115 3.45 -0.36 13.45
CA LYS A 115 3.92 -1.63 13.99
C LYS A 115 5.44 -1.70 14.08
N LEU A 116 6.17 -1.17 13.08
CA LEU A 116 7.62 -1.03 13.12
C LEU A 116 8.06 -0.16 14.30
N ILE A 117 7.42 1.02 14.49
CA ILE A 117 7.70 1.89 15.64
C ILE A 117 7.48 1.15 16.95
N ALA A 118 6.37 0.43 17.09
CA ALA A 118 6.06 -0.31 18.30
C ALA A 118 7.07 -1.43 18.59
N LEU A 119 7.56 -2.12 17.56
CA LEU A 119 8.59 -3.17 17.69
C LEU A 119 9.96 -2.60 18.01
N ALA A 120 10.34 -1.48 17.40
CA ALA A 120 11.67 -0.90 17.56
C ALA A 120 11.84 -0.14 18.88
N ARG A 121 10.76 0.48 19.38
CA ARG A 121 10.80 1.40 20.52
C ARG A 121 11.48 0.84 21.78
N PRO A 122 11.25 -0.40 22.23
CA PRO A 122 11.93 -0.94 23.42
C PRO A 122 13.45 -0.99 23.27
N GLU A 123 13.91 -1.42 22.09
CA GLU A 123 15.35 -1.55 21.82
C GLU A 123 16.00 -0.19 21.60
N LEU A 124 15.34 0.71 20.88
CA LEU A 124 15.80 2.10 20.73
C LEU A 124 15.91 2.80 22.10
N ALA A 125 14.98 2.53 23.02
CA ALA A 125 15.02 3.06 24.38
C ALA A 125 16.21 2.51 25.17
N ARG A 126 16.46 1.20 25.05
CA ARG A 126 17.64 0.54 25.64
C ARG A 126 18.95 1.14 25.12
N LEU A 127 19.06 1.34 23.82
CA LEU A 127 20.23 1.96 23.17
C LEU A 127 20.41 3.43 23.55
N ALA A 128 19.30 4.16 23.72
CA ALA A 128 19.28 5.55 24.16
C ALA A 128 19.55 5.72 25.66
N GLY A 129 19.36 4.66 26.47
CA GLY A 129 19.50 4.73 27.93
C GLY A 129 18.39 5.53 28.60
N VAL A 130 17.20 5.61 27.99
CA VAL A 130 16.05 6.36 28.49
C VAL A 130 14.78 5.49 28.50
N PRO A 131 13.73 5.85 29.26
CA PRO A 131 12.43 5.21 29.13
C PRO A 131 11.83 5.34 27.73
N ALA A 132 11.19 4.28 27.23
CA ALA A 132 10.53 4.27 25.91
C ALA A 132 9.44 5.35 25.73
N ALA A 133 8.85 5.83 26.83
CA ALA A 133 7.86 6.91 26.81
C ALA A 133 8.46 8.28 26.47
N GLN A 134 9.79 8.45 26.64
CA GLN A 134 10.50 9.70 26.33
C GLN A 134 11.03 9.75 24.90
N LEU A 135 10.83 8.69 24.12
CA LEU A 135 11.22 8.65 22.72
C LEU A 135 10.11 9.15 21.82
N HIS A 136 10.45 10.06 20.92
CA HIS A 136 9.68 10.28 19.71
C HIS A 136 10.40 9.61 18.54
N VAL A 137 9.68 8.79 17.77
CA VAL A 137 10.24 7.93 16.73
C VAL A 137 9.46 8.17 15.44
N GLU A 138 10.16 8.64 14.43
CA GLU A 138 9.66 8.78 13.06
C GLU A 138 10.35 7.73 12.21
N ILE A 139 9.59 6.95 11.43
CA ILE A 139 10.12 5.90 10.56
C ILE A 139 9.50 6.04 9.19
N ASP A 140 10.35 6.13 8.18
CA ASP A 140 9.98 5.88 6.80
C ASP A 140 10.43 4.47 6.42
N HIS A 141 9.56 3.73 5.73
CA HIS A 141 9.82 2.32 5.43
C HIS A 141 9.67 2.00 3.94
N HIS A 142 10.54 1.15 3.46
CA HIS A 142 10.50 0.53 2.14
C HIS A 142 10.23 -0.97 2.27
N VAL A 143 9.53 -1.55 1.30
CA VAL A 143 9.17 -2.97 1.30
C VAL A 143 9.55 -3.57 -0.04
N ARG A 144 10.22 -4.72 0.00
CA ARG A 144 10.54 -5.53 -1.19
C ARG A 144 10.31 -7.01 -0.91
N SER A 145 10.13 -7.80 -1.95
CA SER A 145 10.05 -9.26 -1.89
C SER A 145 11.20 -9.91 -2.67
N GLU A 146 11.61 -11.10 -2.22
CA GLU A 146 12.53 -11.98 -2.96
C GLU A 146 12.17 -13.43 -2.68
N GLY A 147 11.79 -14.19 -3.70
CA GLY A 147 11.28 -15.54 -3.50
C GLY A 147 10.06 -15.54 -2.58
N THR A 148 10.11 -16.31 -1.48
CA THR A 148 9.04 -16.36 -0.47
C THR A 148 9.25 -15.41 0.70
N ARG A 149 10.20 -14.48 0.57
CA ARG A 149 10.58 -13.55 1.64
C ARG A 149 10.11 -12.15 1.33
N VAL A 150 9.70 -11.44 2.38
CA VAL A 150 9.39 -10.00 2.35
C VAL A 150 10.35 -9.29 3.30
N PHE A 151 11.02 -8.26 2.80
CA PHE A 151 11.93 -7.42 3.54
C PHE A 151 11.29 -6.05 3.74
N ILE A 152 11.33 -5.57 4.98
CA ILE A 152 10.85 -4.26 5.36
C ILE A 152 12.05 -3.53 5.97
N ASP A 153 12.54 -2.53 5.25
CA ASP A 153 13.65 -1.69 5.68
C ASP A 153 13.09 -0.36 6.15
N GLY A 154 13.34 0.02 7.41
CA GLY A 154 12.85 1.24 8.03
C GLY A 154 13.99 2.15 8.46
N ASP A 155 14.04 3.36 7.93
CA ASP A 155 14.95 4.40 8.39
C ASP A 155 14.26 5.23 9.47
N ALA A 156 14.84 5.25 10.66
CA ALA A 156 14.28 5.84 11.85
C ALA A 156 15.07 7.07 12.29
N MET A 157 14.35 8.16 12.51
CA MET A 157 14.83 9.31 13.27
C MET A 157 14.26 9.21 14.68
N VAL A 158 15.14 9.20 15.68
CA VAL A 158 14.73 9.14 17.09
C VAL A 158 15.13 10.44 17.77
N SER A 159 14.18 11.09 18.42
CA SER A 159 14.41 12.26 19.25
C SER A 159 14.00 12.00 20.69
N LEU A 160 14.74 12.61 21.62
CA LEU A 160 14.38 12.61 23.03
C LEU A 160 13.42 13.78 23.28
N GLU A 161 12.24 13.49 23.81
CA GLU A 161 11.40 14.55 24.37
C GLU A 161 12.17 15.18 25.54
N ALA A 162 12.38 16.51 25.47
CA ALA A 162 12.85 17.23 26.64
C ALA A 162 11.85 16.97 27.76
N ALA A 163 12.33 16.49 28.91
CA ALA A 163 11.50 16.35 30.10
C ALA A 163 10.83 17.71 30.34
N ARG A 164 9.56 17.85 29.98
CA ARG A 164 8.79 19.04 30.32
C ARG A 164 8.91 19.17 31.82
N GLU A 165 9.41 20.30 32.28
CA GLU A 165 9.60 20.60 33.69
C GLU A 165 8.35 20.15 34.47
N ALA A 166 8.49 19.07 35.23
CA ALA A 166 7.60 18.72 36.34
C ALA A 166 7.82 19.71 37.50
N SER A 167 7.94 20.99 37.17
CA SER A 167 8.23 22.10 38.09
C SER A 167 7.37 23.29 37.74
N LYS A 168 6.06 23.09 37.71
CA LYS A 168 5.11 24.12 38.14
C LYS A 168 4.18 23.50 39.17
N ARG A 169 4.60 23.72 40.42
CA ARG A 169 3.79 23.68 41.63
C ARG A 169 2.50 24.48 41.46
#